data_AF-A0A376FM50-F1
#
_entry.id   AF-A0A376FM50-F1
#
_cell.length_a   1.000
_cell.length_b   1.000
_cell.length_c   1.000
_cell.angle_alpha   90.00
_cell.angle_beta   90.00
_cell.angle_gamma   90.00
#
_symmetry.space_group_name_H-M   'P 1'
#
loop_
_entity.id
_entity.type
_entity.pdbx_description
1 polymer ?
#
loop_
_entity_poly.entity_id
_entity_poly.type
_entity_poly.pdbx_seq_one_letter_code
_entity_poly.pdbx_strand_id
1 'polypeptide(L)' 'MLNSIDRITWRNGFRLNGAPAVMEDIEDIFEGRRAAALSIWAQYEKLKEELREMNLSPEEYQAACRQIAETLGI' A
#
# COMPACT_ATOMS: atom_id res chain seq x y z
N MET A 1 -16.31 2.52 3.89
CA MET A 1 -15.04 3.23 3.67
C MET A 1 -14.09 2.78 4.78
N LEU A 2 -12.95 2.17 4.45
CA LEU A 2 -11.94 1.83 5.45
C LEU A 2 -11.32 3.12 5.95
N ASN A 3 -11.72 3.56 7.15
CA ASN A 3 -11.16 4.75 7.73
C ASN A 3 -9.70 4.47 8.10
N SER A 4 -8.81 5.37 7.71
CA SER A 4 -7.37 5.39 8.02
C SER A 4 -7.03 5.41 9.53
N ILE A 5 -8.02 5.21 10.40
CA ILE A 5 -7.93 5.41 11.85
C ILE A 5 -7.72 4.08 12.60
N ASP A 6 -8.16 2.94 12.03
CA ASP A 6 -8.13 1.68 12.76
C ASP A 6 -6.70 1.13 12.92
N ARG A 7 -6.20 1.07 14.14
CA ARG A 7 -4.85 0.57 14.44
C ARG A 7 -4.91 -0.88 14.87
N ILE A 8 -4.52 -1.79 13.98
CA ILE A 8 -4.33 -3.21 14.31
C ILE A 8 -2.90 -3.40 14.82
N THR A 9 -2.75 -4.01 15.99
CA THR A 9 -1.47 -4.45 16.55
C THR A 9 -1.57 -5.89 17.05
N TRP A 10 -0.46 -6.61 17.20
CA TRP A 10 -0.48 -8.05 17.51
C TRP A 10 0.39 -8.48 18.71
N ARG A 11 0.82 -7.53 19.55
CA ARG A 11 1.66 -7.86 20.71
C ARG A 11 0.83 -8.53 21.80
N ASN A 12 1.05 -9.84 21.99
CA ASN A 12 0.30 -10.73 22.90
C ASN A 12 -1.19 -10.88 22.51
N GLY A 13 -1.45 -11.12 21.23
CA GLY A 13 -2.80 -11.22 20.67
C GLY A 13 -3.19 -9.97 19.87
N PHE A 14 -4.26 -10.09 19.08
CA PHE A 14 -4.72 -8.99 18.26
C PHE A 14 -5.35 -7.89 19.12
N ARG A 15 -5.06 -6.65 18.71
CA ARG A 15 -5.68 -5.46 19.29
C ARG A 15 -6.14 -4.53 18.18
N LEU A 16 -7.41 -4.16 18.22
CA LEU A 16 -8.00 -3.14 17.36
C LEU A 16 -8.14 -1.86 18.17
N ASN A 17 -7.47 -0.79 17.73
CA ASN A 17 -7.43 0.50 18.43
C ASN A 17 -6.96 0.43 19.90
N GLY A 18 -6.16 -0.59 20.23
CA GLY A 18 -5.63 -0.82 21.57
C GLY A 18 -6.50 -1.73 22.45
N ALA A 19 -7.75 -2.00 22.07
CA ALA A 19 -8.60 -2.98 22.74
C ALA A 19 -8.28 -4.40 22.23
N PRO A 20 -8.37 -5.45 23.07
CA PRO A 20 -8.29 -6.84 22.60
C PRO A 20 -9.34 -7.11 21.51
N ALA A 21 -8.93 -7.82 20.46
CA ALA A 21 -9.79 -8.20 19.35
C ALA A 21 -9.51 -9.66 18.96
N VAL A 22 -10.50 -10.32 18.37
CA VAL A 22 -10.30 -11.62 17.73
C VAL A 22 -9.98 -11.45 16.25
N MET A 23 -9.63 -12.54 15.56
CA MET A 23 -9.24 -12.49 14.14
C MET A 23 -10.39 -11.98 13.27
N GLU A 24 -11.62 -12.43 13.58
CA GLU A 24 -12.84 -12.10 12.86
C GLU A 24 -13.14 -10.58 12.90
N ASP A 25 -12.74 -9.89 13.97
CA ASP A 25 -12.93 -8.44 14.11
C ASP A 25 -11.96 -7.62 13.23
N ILE A 26 -10.82 -8.21 12.85
CA ILE A 26 -9.75 -7.51 12.11
C ILE A 26 -9.61 -7.96 10.66
N GLU A 27 -10.17 -9.12 10.30
CA GLU A 27 -9.97 -9.76 8.99
C GLU A 27 -10.41 -8.84 7.86
N ASP A 28 -11.63 -8.31 7.92
CA ASP A 28 -12.16 -7.38 6.90
C ASP A 28 -11.31 -6.10 6.77
N ILE A 29 -10.81 -5.59 7.90
CA ILE A 29 -9.96 -4.39 7.93
C ILE A 29 -8.61 -4.69 7.26
N PHE A 30 -8.03 -5.84 7.59
CA PHE A 30 -6.75 -6.29 7.05
C PHE A 30 -6.85 -6.59 5.55
N GLU A 31 -7.84 -7.39 5.13
CA GLU A 31 -8.05 -7.75 3.73
C GLU A 31 -8.41 -6.53 2.89
N GLY A 32 -9.22 -5.60 3.41
CA GLY A 32 -9.49 -4.33 2.76
C GLY A 32 -8.23 -3.49 2.51
N ARG A 33 -7.32 -3.43 3.49
CA ARG A 33 -6.01 -2.76 3.34
C ARG A 33 -5.11 -3.49 2.36
N ARG A 34 -5.07 -4.82 2.44
CA ARG A 34 -4.26 -5.66 1.54
C ARG A 34 -4.70 -5.46 0.09
N ALA A 35 -6.01 -5.48 -0.18
CA ALA A 35 -6.57 -5.24 -1.49
C ALA A 35 -6.23 -3.82 -2.02
N ALA A 36 -6.38 -2.79 -1.18
CA ALA A 36 -6.02 -1.42 -1.56
C ALA A 36 -4.51 -1.29 -1.86
N ALA A 37 -3.65 -1.84 -1.01
CA ALA A 37 -2.20 -1.82 -1.21
C ALA A 37 -1.78 -2.58 -2.48
N LEU A 38 -2.37 -3.74 -2.74
CA LEU A 38 -2.12 -4.51 -3.97
C LEU A 38 -2.58 -3.75 -5.21
N SER A 39 -3.70 -3.04 -5.14
CA SER A 39 -4.18 -2.20 -6.25
C SER A 39 -3.22 -1.05 -6.55
N ILE A 40 -2.73 -0.35 -5.52
CA ILE A 40 -1.75 0.73 -5.69
C ILE A 40 -0.43 0.18 -6.23
N TRP A 41 0.04 -0.96 -5.72
CA TRP A 41 1.24 -1.64 -6.21
C TRP A 41 1.12 -2.04 -7.68
N ALA A 42 -0.01 -2.60 -8.08
CA ALA A 42 -0.25 -2.97 -9.48
C ALA A 42 -0.23 -1.74 -10.41
N GLN A 43 -0.76 -0.60 -9.96
CA GLN A 43 -0.67 0.66 -10.70
C GLN A 43 0.77 1.16 -10.81
N TYR A 44 1.53 1.10 -9.71
CA TYR A 44 2.94 1.47 -9.69
C TYR A 44 3.78 0.65 -10.67
N GLU A 45 3.63 -0.68 -10.65
CA GLU A 45 4.36 -1.57 -11.57
C GLU A 45 3.99 -1.33 -13.03
N LYS A 46 2.71 -1.12 -13.34
CA LYS A 46 2.28 -0.78 -14.71
C LYS A 46 2.95 0.50 -15.21
N LEU A 47 2.94 1.57 -14.42
CA LEU A 47 3.55 2.85 -14.81
C LEU A 47 5.08 2.72 -14.96
N LYS A 48 5.72 1.88 -14.14
CA LYS A 48 7.15 1.56 -14.30
C LYS A 48 7.46 0.85 -15.61
N GLU A 49 6.60 -0.08 -16.03
CA GLU A 49 6.76 -0.74 -17.33
C GLU A 49 6.68 0.27 -18.48
N GLU A 50 5.70 1.17 -18.43
CA GLU A 50 5.57 2.27 -19.41
C GLU A 50 6.84 3.15 -19.43
N LEU A 51 7.42 3.48 -18.27
CA LEU A 51 8.69 4.23 -18.20
C LEU A 51 9.88 3.48 -18.80
N ARG A 52 9.92 2.15 -18.68
CA ARG A 52 11.00 1.34 -19.26
C ARG A 52 10.99 1.42 -20.79
N GLU A 53 9.83 1.64 -21.40
CA GLU A 53 9.71 1.79 -22.86
C GLU A 53 10.19 3.16 -23.36
N MET A 54 10.35 4.16 -22.49
CA MET A 54 10.72 5.54 -22.86
C MET A 54 12.22 5.77 -23.09
N ASN A 55 13.05 4.71 -23.05
CA ASN A 55 14.50 4.75 -23.28
C ASN A 55 15.23 5.84 -22.47
N LEU A 56 14.81 6.02 -21.21
CA LEU A 56 15.34 7.00 -20.26
C LEU A 56 16.74 6.61 -19.78
N SER A 57 17.54 7.61 -19.37
CA SER A 57 18.74 7.33 -18.58
C SER A 57 18.36 6.74 -17.22
N PRO A 58 19.28 6.01 -16.55
CA PRO A 58 19.01 5.45 -15.23
C PRO A 58 18.57 6.50 -14.19
N GLU A 59 19.12 7.71 -14.26
CA GLU A 59 18.83 8.82 -13.35
C GLU A 59 17.42 9.39 -13.58
N GLU A 60 17.03 9.59 -14.84
CA GLU A 60 15.69 10.03 -15.22
C GLU A 60 14.63 8.99 -14.88
N TYR A 61 14.92 7.71 -15.13
CA TYR A 61 14.03 6.61 -14.74
C TYR A 61 13.81 6.59 -13.22
N GLN A 62 14.87 6.77 -12.43
CA GLN A 62 14.76 6.81 -10.96
C GLN A 62 13.99 8.05 -10.47
N ALA A 63 14.18 9.20 -11.11
CA ALA A 63 13.41 10.41 -10.81
C ALA A 63 11.92 10.21 -11.13
N ALA A 64 11.60 9.65 -12.30
CA ALA A 64 10.22 9.36 -12.71
C ALA A 64 9.54 8.33 -11.79
N CYS A 65 10.25 7.27 -11.37
CA CYS A 65 9.74 6.31 -10.38
C CYS A 65 9.37 6.99 -9.05
N ARG A 66 10.21 7.91 -8.57
CA ARG A 66 9.92 8.66 -7.34
C ARG A 66 8.67 9.53 -7.49
N GLN A 67 8.50 10.17 -8.63
CA GLN A 67 7.34 11.02 -8.89
C GLN A 67 6.04 10.21 -9.00
N ILE A 68 6.10 9.00 -9.57
CA ILE A 68 4.96 8.07 -9.55
C ILE A 68 4.64 7.65 -8.12
N ALA A 69 5.63 7.28 -7.32
CA ALA A 69 5.44 6.89 -5.92
C ALA A 69 4.76 8.02 -5.12
N GLU A 70 5.25 9.26 -5.25
CA GLU A 70 4.64 10.45 -4.63
C GLU A 70 3.19 10.67 -5.09
N THR A 71 2.89 10.48 -6.38
CA THR A 71 1.54 10.62 -6.94
C THR A 71 0.58 9.55 -6.40
N LEU A 72 1.08 8.33 -6.20
CA LEU A 72 0.32 7.21 -5.64
C LEU A 72 0.26 7.24 -4.10
N GLY A 73 1.03 8.11 -3.45
CA GLY A 73 1.09 8.28 -2.00
C GLY A 73 1.81 7.14 -1.28
N ILE A 74 2.82 6.54 -1.91
CA ILE A 74 3.65 5.43 -1.38
C ILE A 74 5.12 5.78 -1.24
#